data_AF-A0A2R6AJI4-F1
#
_entry.id   AF-A0A2R6AJI4-F1
#
_cell.length_a   1.000
_cell.length_b   1.000
_cell.length_c   1.000
_cell.angle_alpha   90.00
_cell.angle_beta   90.00
_cell.angle_gamma   90.00
#
_symmetry.space_group_name_H-M   'P 1'
#
loop_
_entity.id
_entity.type
_entity.pdbx_description
1 polymer ?
#
loop_
_entity_poly.entity_id
_entity_poly.type
_entity_poly.pdbx_seq_one_letter_code
_entity_poly.pdbx_strand_id
1 'polypeptide(L)' 'MAGVDPKAVPRAKWLPDELWEAVKRSLPIATLDIVFERSGKTLLGYRRISPYRNVWAFPGGRFLFGESLTQAARRVASEY' A
#
# COMPACT_ATOMS: atom_id res chain seq x y z
N MET A 1 11.53 16.95 8.39
CA MET A 1 10.10 17.22 8.14
C MET A 1 9.36 15.91 8.27
N ALA A 2 8.32 15.90 9.10
CA ALA A 2 7.73 14.74 9.79
C ALA A 2 7.72 13.45 8.95
N GLY A 3 8.36 12.42 9.50
CA GLY A 3 8.34 11.06 8.98
C GLY A 3 6.90 10.59 8.82
N VAL A 4 6.56 10.19 7.60
CA VAL A 4 5.31 9.51 7.31
C VAL A 4 5.27 8.27 8.19
N ASP A 5 4.28 8.21 9.07
CA ASP A 5 4.01 7.06 9.92
C ASP A 5 4.01 5.81 9.02
N PRO A 6 4.90 4.82 9.25
CA PRO A 6 4.85 3.59 8.51
C PRO A 6 3.46 2.98 8.77
N LYS A 7 2.58 3.06 7.75
CA LYS A 7 1.39 2.22 7.57
C LYS A 7 1.53 0.97 8.42
N ALA A 8 0.59 0.72 9.35
CA ALA A 8 0.65 -0.13 10.54
C ALA A 8 1.15 -1.59 10.37
N VAL A 9 2.30 -1.77 9.72
CA VAL A 9 2.93 -3.02 9.35
C VAL A 9 4.10 -3.21 10.31
N PRO A 10 4.05 -4.22 11.20
CA PRO A 10 5.13 -4.49 12.12
C PRO A 10 6.46 -4.68 11.37
N ARG A 11 7.56 -4.10 11.90
CA ARG A 11 8.89 -4.24 11.30
C ARG A 11 9.31 -5.69 11.07
N ALA A 12 8.85 -6.62 11.91
CA ALA A 12 9.09 -8.06 11.74
C ALA A 12 8.54 -8.65 10.43
N LYS A 13 7.64 -7.94 9.74
CA LYS A 13 7.08 -8.32 8.43
C LYS A 13 7.80 -7.65 7.25
N TRP A 14 8.78 -6.79 7.51
CA TRP A 14 9.51 -6.10 6.46
C TRP A 14 10.60 -7.00 5.89
N LEU A 15 10.77 -6.96 4.57
CA LEU A 15 11.94 -7.58 3.94
C LEU A 15 13.17 -6.71 4.23
N PRO A 16 14.37 -7.32 4.39
CA PRO A 16 15.62 -6.58 4.39
C PRO A 16 15.73 -5.72 3.12
N ASP A 17 16.34 -4.54 3.23
CA ASP A 17 16.38 -3.56 2.14
C ASP A 17 16.99 -4.15 0.85
N GLU A 18 18.10 -4.89 0.96
CA GLU A 18 18.74 -5.54 -0.18
C GLU A 18 17.81 -6.55 -0.88
N LEU A 19 17.07 -7.35 -0.12
CA LEU A 19 16.10 -8.30 -0.66
C LEU A 19 14.92 -7.57 -1.30
N TRP A 20 14.45 -6.48 -0.69
CA TRP A 20 13.39 -5.66 -1.26
C TRP A 20 13.81 -5.04 -2.61
N GLU A 21 15.04 -4.53 -2.69
CA GLU A 21 15.60 -4.01 -3.93
C GLU A 21 15.72 -5.09 -5.01
N ALA A 22 16.10 -6.32 -4.66
CA ALA A 22 16.11 -7.45 -5.58
C ALA A 22 14.70 -7.80 -6.08
N VAL A 23 13.71 -7.85 -5.18
CA VAL A 23 12.29 -8.10 -5.55
C VAL A 23 11.80 -7.05 -6.54
N LYS A 24 12.03 -5.76 -6.29
CA LYS A 24 11.60 -4.68 -7.19
C LYS A 24 12.17 -4.78 -8.61
N ARG A 25 13.37 -5.34 -8.76
CA ARG A 25 14.03 -5.50 -10.08
C ARG A 25 13.61 -6.77 -10.81
N SER A 26 13.17 -7.79 -10.08
CA SER A 26 13.04 -9.14 -10.63
C SER A 26 11.61 -9.67 -10.65
N LEU A 27 10.69 -9.12 -9.84
CA LEU A 27 9.35 -9.67 -9.66
C LEU A 27 8.25 -8.60 -9.72
N PRO A 28 7.05 -8.93 -10.21
CA PRO A 28 5.89 -8.08 -10.03
C PRO A 28 5.56 -7.95 -8.55
N ILE A 29 5.19 -6.74 -8.13
CA ILE A 29 4.78 -6.45 -6.75
C ILE A 29 3.27 -6.66 -6.67
N ALA A 30 2.83 -7.65 -5.89
CA ALA A 30 1.41 -7.86 -5.64
C ALA A 30 0.83 -6.70 -4.83
N THR A 31 -0.22 -6.07 -5.37
CA THR A 31 -0.92 -4.93 -4.76
C THR A 31 -2.43 -5.09 -4.86
N LEU A 32 -3.14 -4.40 -3.99
CA LEU A 32 -4.58 -4.19 -4.09
C LEU A 32 -4.88 -2.70 -3.95
N ASP A 33 -5.92 -2.26 -4.66
CA ASP A 33 -6.55 -0.97 -4.49
C ASP A 33 -7.97 -1.20 -3.95
N ILE A 34 -8.43 -0.27 -3.10
CA ILE A 34 -9.75 -0.30 -2.46
C ILE A 34 -10.55 0.88 -2.97
N VAL A 35 -11.72 0.57 -3.52
CA VAL A 35 -12.71 1.58 -3.90
C VAL A 35 -13.66 1.78 -2.73
N PHE A 36 -13.52 2.91 -2.03
CA PHE A 36 -14.50 3.32 -1.02
C PHE A 36 -15.57 4.17 -1.69
N GLU A 37 -16.82 3.71 -1.61
CA GLU A 37 -17.97 4.43 -2.13
C GLU A 37 -18.93 4.78 -1.00
N ARG A 38 -19.41 6.03 -0.97
CA ARG A 38 -20.47 6.48 -0.07
C ARG A 38 -21.31 7.55 -0.74
N SER A 39 -22.62 7.33 -0.80
CA SER A 39 -23.58 8.31 -1.33
C SER A 39 -23.23 8.78 -2.75
N GLY A 40 -22.83 7.86 -3.63
CA GLY A 40 -22.45 8.16 -5.02
C GLY A 40 -21.12 8.90 -5.18
N LYS A 41 -20.31 8.99 -4.12
CA LYS A 41 -18.97 9.58 -4.16
C LYS A 41 -17.91 8.50 -3.91
N THR A 42 -16.77 8.66 -4.57
CA THR A 42 -15.63 7.74 -4.45
C THR A 42 -14.44 8.44 -3.80
N LEU A 43 -13.77 7.75 -2.87
CA LEU A 43 -12.56 8.27 -2.24
C LEU A 43 -11.35 8.13 -3.18
N LEU A 44 -10.67 9.25 -3.41
CA LEU A 44 -9.38 9.31 -4.07
C LEU A 44 -8.37 10.03 -3.16
N GLY A 45 -7.14 9.54 -3.13
CA GLY A 45 -6.01 10.19 -2.46
C GLY A 45 -5.05 10.79 -3.48
N TYR A 46 -4.58 12.02 -3.21
CA TYR A 46 -3.52 12.63 -4.02
C TYR A 46 -2.15 12.08 -3.61
N ARG A 47 -1.51 11.33 -4.50
CA ARG A 47 -0.25 10.63 -4.22
C ARG A 47 0.94 11.58 -4.21
N ARG A 48 1.58 11.73 -3.04
CA ARG A 48 2.79 12.55 -2.87
C ARG A 48 4.10 11.79 -2.96
N ILE A 49 4.08 10.48 -3.15
CA ILE A 49 5.28 9.61 -3.13
C ILE A 49 5.44 8.85 -4.44
N SER A 50 6.66 8.39 -4.71
CA SER A 50 6.95 7.49 -5.82
C SER A 50 6.62 6.03 -5.44
N PRO A 51 6.31 5.14 -6.40
CA PRO A 51 6.03 5.43 -7.81
C PRO A 51 4.68 6.14 -8.00
N TYR A 52 4.48 6.71 -9.20
CA TYR A 52 3.21 7.32 -9.60
C TYR A 52 2.82 8.51 -8.70
N ARG A 53 3.70 9.52 -8.68
CA ARG A 53 3.58 10.74 -7.88
C ARG A 53 2.77 11.81 -8.64
N ASN A 54 2.11 12.70 -7.91
CA ASN A 54 1.36 13.87 -8.41
C ASN A 54 0.08 13.53 -9.17
N VAL A 55 -0.59 12.44 -8.79
CA VAL A 55 -1.83 11.95 -9.40
C VAL A 55 -2.87 11.60 -8.33
N TRP A 56 -4.14 11.68 -8.68
CA TRP A 56 -5.22 11.11 -7.89
C TRP A 56 -5.30 9.60 -8.13
N ALA A 57 -5.37 8.81 -7.06
CA ALA A 57 -5.45 7.36 -7.15
C ALA A 57 -6.33 6.81 -6.05
N PHE A 58 -6.77 5.56 -6.21
CA PHE A 58 -7.46 4.85 -5.15
C PHE A 58 -6.53 4.61 -3.95
N PRO A 59 -7.09 4.58 -2.72
CA PRO A 59 -6.43 3.98 -1.58
C PRO A 59 -5.94 2.57 -1.91
N GLY A 60 -4.72 2.23 -1.52
CA GLY A 60 -4.10 0.99 -1.94
C GLY A 60 -2.83 0.63 -1.19
N GLY A 61 -2.42 -0.62 -1.35
CA GLY A 61 -1.29 -1.18 -0.63
C GLY A 61 -0.76 -2.47 -1.25
N ARG A 62 0.41 -2.88 -0.76
CA ARG A 62 1.05 -4.15 -1.14
C ARG A 62 0.56 -5.26 -0.22
N PHE A 63 0.59 -6.48 -0.73
CA PHE A 63 0.45 -7.67 0.09
C PHE A 63 1.73 -7.88 0.91
N LEU A 64 1.57 -8.40 2.13
CA LEU A 64 2.67 -8.95 2.91
C LEU A 64 2.84 -10.45 2.61
N PHE A 65 4.03 -10.98 2.85
CA PHE A 65 4.27 -12.41 2.66
C PHE A 65 3.34 -13.26 3.56
N GLY A 66 2.64 -14.21 2.94
CA GLY A 66 1.66 -15.09 3.62
C GLY A 66 0.31 -14.43 3.94
N GLU A 67 0.07 -13.21 3.46
CA GLU A 67 -1.19 -12.50 3.69
C GLU A 67 -2.25 -12.90 2.64
N SER A 68 -3.46 -13.23 3.10
CA SER A 68 -4.61 -13.42 2.21
C SER A 68 -5.19 -12.09 1.72
N LEU A 69 -5.94 -12.11 0.61
CA LEU A 69 -6.64 -10.94 0.09
C LEU A 69 -7.50 -10.23 1.15
N THR A 70 -8.27 -10.98 1.93
CA THR A 70 -9.13 -10.41 2.99
C THR A 70 -8.33 -9.75 4.11
N GLN A 71 -7.20 -10.34 4.51
CA GLN A 71 -6.32 -9.74 5.52
C GLN A 71 -5.69 -8.45 5.00
N ALA A 72 -5.17 -8.47 3.77
CA ALA A 72 -4.58 -7.31 3.12
C ALA A 72 -5.59 -6.19 2.96
N ALA A 73 -6.81 -6.50 2.49
CA ALA A 73 -7.88 -5.51 2.32
C ALA A 73 -8.27 -4.85 3.65
N ARG A 74 -8.44 -5.63 4.73
CA ARG A 74 -8.77 -5.07 6.06
C ARG A 74 -7.66 -4.17 6.59
N ARG A 75 -6.40 -4.60 6.47
CA ARG A 75 -5.24 -3.81 6.92
C ARG A 75 -5.14 -2.50 6.14
N VAL A 76 -5.13 -2.57 4.80
CA VAL A 76 -5.04 -1.38 3.96
C VAL A 76 -6.24 -0.47 4.19
N ALA A 77 -7.45 -1.01 4.38
CA ALA A 77 -8.63 -0.19 4.66
C ALA A 77 -8.54 0.56 5.99
N SER A 78 -7.93 -0.02 7.02
CA SER A 78 -7.77 0.65 8.33
C SER A 78 -6.81 1.85 8.34
N GLU A 79 -6.11 2.10 7.23
CA GLU A 79 -5.20 3.24 7.08
C GLU A 79 -5.90 4.51 6.54
N TYR A 80 -7.20 4.43 6.21
CA TYR A 80 -8.01 5.49 5.59
C TYR A 80 -9.32 5.69 6.35
#